data_AF-A0A0S2SP85-F1
#
_entry.id   AF-A0A0S2SP85-F1
#
_cell.length_a   1.000
_cell.length_b   1.000
_cell.length_c   1.000
_cell.angle_alpha   90.00
_cell.angle_beta   90.00
_cell.angle_gamma   90.00
#
_symmetry.space_group_name_H-M   'P 1'
#
loop_
_entity.id
_entity.type
_entity.pdbx_description
1 polymer ?
#
loop_
_entity_poly.entity_id
_entity_poly.type
_entity_poly.pdbx_seq_one_letter_code
_entity_poly.pdbx_strand_id
1 'polypeptide(L)'
;MKFRFTILASTLALLSACGGGGSEGGSPAPQPKPQPMAMPEAGIYTPYLLDGANKALALDPEFSVSIVYPAGEKAQPWTSLIALESADKSKATLLQLTGSAGRITDESGRYTNSISNVVERIEQPDSSQLYMGDKVRNFDWSPLSRGSVAVEGLSEALWIADHETAYSNTGSSSSLVAGWSGKVALKPYPTQALDSRNWSDDDGDNATLVSSAETTVNGGELHLALALPHAGCRLEGRGQAGSGLNRIVLSGLQQCRFDYYDNTSLVETNLERSWLLALRDLAKQQDSLTVYTVGFQDDKGKPMLGIGVPDVKGLVLDLDSTQ
;
A
#
# COMPACT_ATOMS: atom_id res chain seq x y z
N MET A 1 -8.83 34.38 -39.81
CA MET A 1 -9.29 33.13 -40.47
C MET A 1 -9.93 32.28 -39.36
N LYS A 2 -11.26 32.12 -39.20
CA LYS A 2 -12.20 31.21 -39.93
C LYS A 2 -11.57 29.81 -40.12
N PHE A 3 -12.06 28.66 -39.62
CA PHE A 3 -13.40 28.13 -39.20
C PHE A 3 -13.24 27.13 -38.02
N ARG A 4 -14.11 27.13 -36.99
CA ARG A 4 -15.25 26.21 -36.69
C ARG A 4 -15.03 24.70 -36.88
N PHE A 5 -15.25 23.91 -35.81
CA PHE A 5 -16.33 22.92 -35.71
C PHE A 5 -16.79 22.74 -34.25
N THR A 6 -18.11 22.74 -34.07
CA THR A 6 -18.88 22.38 -32.87
C THR A 6 -19.67 21.13 -33.24
N ILE A 7 -19.62 20.09 -32.41
CA ILE A 7 -20.70 19.09 -32.33
C ILE A 7 -20.95 18.83 -30.84
N LEU A 8 -22.03 19.43 -30.32
CA LEU A 8 -22.77 18.91 -29.18
C LEU A 8 -23.47 17.63 -29.64
N ALA A 9 -23.30 16.53 -28.90
CA ALA A 9 -24.24 15.43 -28.90
C ALA A 9 -24.80 15.29 -27.49
N SER A 10 -25.82 16.10 -27.21
CA SER A 10 -26.76 15.94 -26.13
C SER A 10 -27.73 14.82 -26.50
N THR A 11 -27.60 13.64 -25.89
CA THR A 11 -28.67 12.64 -25.90
C THR A 11 -29.73 13.04 -24.88
N LEU A 12 -30.87 13.51 -25.39
CA LEU A 12 -32.13 13.56 -24.68
C LEU A 12 -32.47 12.18 -24.12
N ALA A 13 -32.60 12.06 -22.80
CA ALA A 13 -33.41 11.01 -22.19
C ALA A 13 -34.88 11.38 -22.40
N LEU A 14 -35.52 10.70 -23.36
CA LEU A 14 -36.97 10.75 -23.56
C LEU A 14 -37.65 10.06 -22.38
N LEU A 15 -38.20 10.86 -21.46
CA LEU A 15 -39.30 10.47 -20.58
C LEU A 15 -40.59 10.45 -21.43
N SER A 16 -41.00 9.26 -21.90
CA SER A 16 -42.37 9.04 -22.34
C SER A 16 -42.68 7.53 -22.40
N ALA A 17 -43.46 7.04 -21.44
CA ALA A 17 -44.61 6.17 -21.67
C ALA A 17 -45.27 5.82 -20.32
N CYS A 18 -46.33 6.55 -19.99
CA CYS A 18 -47.44 6.02 -19.22
C CYS A 18 -48.35 5.31 -20.24
N GLY A 19 -48.59 4.01 -20.08
CA GLY A 19 -49.46 3.23 -20.97
C GLY A 19 -49.41 1.76 -20.58
N GLY A 20 -50.44 1.31 -19.86
CA GLY A 20 -50.50 -0.03 -19.30
C GLY A 20 -50.87 -1.15 -20.27
N GLY A 21 -50.87 -2.36 -19.73
CA GLY A 21 -51.51 -3.55 -20.28
C GLY A 21 -50.65 -4.38 -21.23
N GLY A 22 -50.26 -5.58 -20.79
CA GLY A 22 -49.69 -6.61 -21.66
C GLY A 22 -48.58 -7.40 -21.00
N SER A 23 -48.93 -8.49 -20.31
CA SER A 23 -47.98 -9.51 -19.87
C SER A 23 -47.47 -10.31 -21.07
N GLU A 24 -46.27 -10.02 -21.56
CA GLU A 24 -45.48 -10.95 -22.36
C GLU A 24 -44.01 -10.86 -21.93
N GLY A 25 -43.41 -12.03 -21.66
CA GLY A 25 -42.09 -12.16 -21.06
C GLY A 25 -40.97 -11.63 -21.94
N GLY A 26 -40.61 -10.37 -21.74
CA GLY A 26 -39.30 -9.86 -22.15
C GLY A 26 -38.26 -10.36 -21.16
N SER A 27 -37.32 -11.20 -21.61
CA SER A 27 -36.12 -11.48 -20.83
C SER A 27 -35.49 -10.15 -20.40
N PRO A 28 -35.19 -9.95 -19.11
CA PRO A 28 -34.58 -8.71 -18.66
C PRO A 28 -33.30 -8.46 -19.47
N ALA A 29 -33.08 -7.20 -19.87
CA ALA A 29 -31.88 -6.78 -20.56
C ALA A 29 -30.64 -7.39 -19.87
N PRO A 30 -29.65 -7.92 -20.61
CA PRO A 30 -28.49 -8.57 -20.00
C PRO A 30 -27.87 -7.63 -18.98
N GLN A 31 -27.81 -8.05 -17.71
CA GLN A 31 -27.10 -7.27 -16.70
C GLN A 31 -25.64 -7.16 -17.16
N PRO A 32 -25.03 -5.96 -17.08
CA PRO A 32 -23.63 -5.80 -17.41
C PRO A 32 -22.81 -6.76 -16.55
N LYS A 33 -21.90 -7.51 -17.20
CA LYS A 33 -21.01 -8.42 -16.48
C LYS A 33 -20.23 -7.61 -15.42
N PRO A 34 -20.09 -8.14 -14.19
CA PRO A 34 -19.27 -7.49 -13.18
C PRO A 34 -17.87 -7.17 -13.74
N GLN A 35 -17.36 -5.98 -13.45
CA GLN A 35 -15.99 -5.58 -13.78
C GLN A 35 -15.14 -5.54 -12.50
N PRO A 36 -13.82 -5.83 -12.59
CA PRO A 36 -12.92 -5.60 -11.47
C PRO A 36 -12.98 -4.14 -11.01
N MET A 37 -12.75 -3.91 -9.72
CA MET A 37 -12.70 -2.56 -9.16
C MET A 37 -11.65 -1.71 -9.89
N ALA A 38 -11.97 -0.46 -10.17
CA ALA A 38 -11.02 0.49 -10.73
C ALA A 38 -9.92 0.82 -9.70
N MET A 39 -8.67 0.81 -10.16
CA MET A 39 -7.50 1.02 -9.32
C MET A 39 -6.68 2.23 -9.79
N PRO A 40 -5.92 2.86 -8.90
CA PRO A 40 -4.80 3.70 -9.30
C PRO A 40 -3.82 2.95 -10.19
N GLU A 41 -3.03 3.70 -10.95
CA GLU A 41 -1.88 3.13 -11.65
C GLU A 41 -0.90 2.54 -10.64
N ALA A 42 -0.13 1.55 -11.05
CA ALA A 42 0.89 0.98 -10.18
C ALA A 42 1.99 2.01 -9.94
N GLY A 43 2.38 2.24 -8.69
CA GLY A 43 3.34 3.28 -8.35
C GLY A 43 3.36 3.62 -6.88
N ILE A 44 4.09 4.69 -6.57
CA ILE A 44 4.22 5.26 -5.24
C ILE A 44 3.32 6.49 -5.12
N TYR A 45 2.73 6.64 -3.95
CA TYR A 45 1.81 7.71 -3.62
C TYR A 45 2.14 8.25 -2.23
N THR A 46 2.00 9.57 -2.04
CA THR A 46 1.90 10.17 -0.71
C THR A 46 0.50 9.92 -0.17
N PRO A 47 0.35 9.25 0.99
CA PRO A 47 -0.93 9.12 1.65
C PRO A 47 -1.28 10.38 2.45
N TYR A 48 -2.50 10.89 2.30
CA TYR A 48 -3.06 11.91 3.17
C TYR A 48 -4.23 11.33 3.95
N LEU A 49 -4.11 11.31 5.29
CA LEU A 49 -5.24 10.96 6.16
C LEU A 49 -6.32 12.03 6.05
N LEU A 50 -7.57 11.62 5.87
CA LEU A 50 -8.69 12.53 5.64
C LEU A 50 -9.59 12.65 6.86
N ASP A 51 -10.20 13.82 7.03
CA ASP A 51 -11.34 14.01 7.94
C ASP A 51 -12.67 13.57 7.30
N GLY A 52 -13.79 13.80 7.99
CA GLY A 52 -15.13 13.46 7.50
C GLY A 52 -15.61 14.30 6.30
N ALA A 53 -14.92 15.40 5.98
CA ALA A 53 -15.20 16.29 4.86
C ALA A 53 -14.24 16.08 3.68
N ASN A 54 -13.45 15.00 3.68
CA ASN A 54 -12.39 14.72 2.70
C ASN A 54 -11.32 15.84 2.64
N LYS A 55 -11.05 16.49 3.77
CA LYS A 55 -9.91 17.39 3.91
C LYS A 55 -8.73 16.63 4.52
N ALA A 56 -7.55 16.81 3.95
CA ALA A 56 -6.32 16.26 4.49
C ALA A 56 -6.07 16.85 5.89
N LEU A 57 -5.76 15.97 6.83
CA LEU A 57 -5.32 16.37 8.17
C LEU A 57 -3.95 17.04 8.06
N ALA A 58 -3.74 18.09 8.86
CA ALA A 58 -2.44 18.75 8.98
C ALA A 58 -1.55 17.91 9.90
N LEU A 59 -0.97 16.86 9.34
CA LEU A 59 -0.03 15.96 10.00
C LEU A 59 1.36 16.14 9.38
N ASP A 60 2.39 15.93 10.20
CA ASP A 60 3.80 15.95 9.81
C ASP A 60 4.38 14.55 10.10
N PRO A 61 4.14 13.56 9.21
CA PRO A 61 4.63 12.21 9.44
C PRO A 61 6.15 12.16 9.30
N GLU A 62 6.82 11.45 10.20
CA GLU A 62 8.26 11.17 10.05
C GLU A 62 8.50 10.29 8.83
N PHE A 63 7.58 9.35 8.58
CA PHE A 63 7.59 8.50 7.41
C PHE A 63 6.17 8.33 6.86
N SER A 64 5.99 8.45 5.55
CA SER A 64 4.72 8.09 4.93
C SER A 64 4.87 7.67 3.47
N VAL A 65 4.29 6.52 3.13
CA VAL A 65 4.31 6.02 1.75
C VAL A 65 3.08 5.16 1.49
N SER A 66 2.63 5.15 0.25
CA SER A 66 1.66 4.19 -0.26
C SER A 66 2.17 3.58 -1.55
N ILE A 67 2.04 2.27 -1.65
CA ILE A 67 2.45 1.48 -2.81
C ILE A 67 1.21 0.83 -3.39
N VAL A 68 0.88 1.17 -4.63
CA VAL A 68 -0.10 0.41 -5.43
C VAL A 68 0.70 -0.52 -6.32
N TYR A 69 0.63 -1.82 -6.04
CA TYR A 69 1.42 -2.79 -6.78
C TYR A 69 0.82 -3.04 -8.17
N PRO A 70 1.63 -3.52 -9.13
CA PRO A 70 1.13 -4.01 -10.41
C PRO A 70 0.04 -5.07 -10.23
N ALA A 71 -0.95 -5.05 -11.12
CA ALA A 71 -2.02 -6.03 -11.12
C ALA A 71 -1.46 -7.44 -11.36
N GLY A 72 -1.67 -8.34 -10.41
CA GLY A 72 -1.43 -9.76 -10.57
C GLY A 72 -2.57 -10.47 -11.29
N GLU A 73 -2.44 -11.79 -11.43
CA GLU A 73 -3.49 -12.62 -12.05
C GLU A 73 -4.77 -12.63 -11.20
N LYS A 74 -4.63 -12.81 -9.89
CA LYS A 74 -5.76 -12.99 -8.97
C LYS A 74 -6.27 -11.68 -8.37
N ALA A 75 -5.35 -10.75 -8.10
CA ALA A 75 -5.67 -9.51 -7.42
C ALA A 75 -4.61 -8.42 -7.69
N GLN A 76 -4.97 -7.18 -7.37
CA GLN A 76 -4.05 -6.05 -7.31
C GLN A 76 -3.96 -5.53 -5.87
N PRO A 77 -2.83 -5.75 -5.17
CA PRO A 77 -2.66 -5.29 -3.80
C PRO A 77 -2.24 -3.82 -3.73
N TRP A 78 -2.45 -3.22 -2.56
CA TRP A 78 -1.83 -1.96 -2.16
C TRP A 78 -1.51 -1.98 -0.66
N THR A 79 -0.58 -1.12 -0.26
CA THR A 79 -0.23 -0.89 1.14
C THR A 79 0.04 0.59 1.36
N SER A 80 -0.22 1.09 2.55
CA SER A 80 0.14 2.40 3.04
C SER A 80 0.77 2.23 4.42
N LEU A 81 1.90 2.88 4.66
CA LEU A 81 2.53 2.95 5.96
C LEU A 81 2.73 4.42 6.31
N ILE A 82 2.29 4.82 7.50
CA ILE A 82 2.38 6.19 8.02
C ILE A 82 2.87 6.09 9.46
N ALA A 83 3.99 6.74 9.75
CA ALA A 83 4.56 6.88 11.09
C ALA A 83 4.38 8.32 11.57
N LEU A 84 3.70 8.49 12.69
CA LEU A 84 3.49 9.77 13.36
C LEU A 84 4.24 9.77 14.68
N GLU A 85 5.21 10.67 14.85
CA GLU A 85 5.90 10.87 16.12
C GLU A 85 5.44 12.14 16.83
N SER A 86 5.44 12.12 18.17
CA SER A 86 5.34 13.35 18.95
C SER A 86 6.65 14.12 18.87
N ALA A 87 6.58 15.45 19.00
CA ALA A 87 7.76 16.32 18.91
C ALA A 87 8.85 16.00 19.95
N ASP A 88 8.49 15.39 21.07
CA ASP A 88 9.40 14.94 22.13
C ASP A 88 9.84 13.46 22.00
N LYS A 89 9.44 12.79 20.91
CA LYS A 89 9.67 11.36 20.62
C LYS A 89 9.18 10.39 21.71
N SER A 90 8.35 10.88 22.65
CA SER A 90 7.80 10.03 23.72
C SER A 90 6.65 9.13 23.23
N LYS A 91 6.04 9.47 22.10
CA LYS A 91 4.92 8.72 21.50
C LYS A 91 5.10 8.56 20.00
N ALA A 92 4.82 7.36 19.52
CA ALA A 92 4.72 7.08 18.09
C ALA A 92 3.40 6.38 17.77
N THR A 93 2.87 6.62 16.58
CA THR A 93 1.73 5.88 16.02
C THR A 93 2.11 5.37 14.64
N LEU A 94 2.18 4.06 14.50
CA LEU A 94 2.39 3.39 13.22
C LEU A 94 1.04 2.95 12.67
N LEU A 95 0.72 3.42 11.48
CA LEU A 95 -0.52 3.09 10.79
C LEU A 95 -0.18 2.37 9.49
N GLN A 96 -0.43 1.07 9.47
CA GLN A 96 -0.34 0.26 8.26
C GLN A 96 -1.74 -0.04 7.74
N LEU A 97 -1.99 0.31 6.48
CA LEU A 97 -3.25 0.04 5.79
C LEU A 97 -2.93 -0.84 4.58
N THR A 98 -3.61 -1.97 4.46
CA THR A 98 -3.41 -2.84 3.30
C THR A 98 -4.74 -3.13 2.64
N GLY A 99 -4.69 -3.46 1.36
CA GLY A 99 -5.87 -3.98 0.70
C GLY A 99 -5.55 -4.69 -0.59
N SER A 100 -6.58 -5.32 -1.14
CA SER A 100 -6.48 -6.11 -2.36
C SER A 100 -7.77 -6.01 -3.17
N ALA A 101 -7.61 -5.72 -4.45
CA ALA A 101 -8.70 -5.66 -5.42
C ALA A 101 -8.75 -6.96 -6.21
N GLY A 102 -9.83 -7.73 -6.06
CA GLY A 102 -10.00 -9.00 -6.75
C GLY A 102 -10.12 -8.84 -8.26
N ARG A 103 -9.50 -9.75 -9.02
CA ARG A 103 -9.49 -9.74 -10.50
C ARG A 103 -10.05 -11.01 -11.12
N ILE A 104 -10.30 -12.03 -10.31
CA ILE A 104 -10.99 -13.26 -10.71
C ILE A 104 -12.26 -13.35 -9.88
N THR A 105 -13.35 -13.77 -10.52
CA THR A 105 -14.63 -13.98 -9.85
C THR A 105 -14.65 -15.31 -9.10
N ASP A 106 -15.30 -15.35 -7.96
CA ASP A 106 -15.65 -16.59 -7.26
C ASP A 106 -16.71 -17.41 -8.02
N GLU A 107 -17.10 -18.57 -7.46
CA GLU A 107 -18.14 -19.45 -8.03
C GLU A 107 -19.51 -18.74 -8.20
N SER A 108 -19.73 -17.64 -7.47
CA SER A 108 -20.94 -16.82 -7.55
C SER A 108 -20.83 -15.68 -8.58
N GLY A 109 -19.71 -15.59 -9.30
CA GLY A 109 -19.47 -14.57 -10.32
C GLY A 109 -19.05 -13.21 -9.75
N ARG A 110 -18.55 -13.15 -8.49
CA ARG A 110 -18.23 -11.89 -7.80
C ARG A 110 -16.74 -11.72 -7.56
N TYR A 111 -16.24 -10.48 -7.64
CA TYR A 111 -14.88 -10.15 -7.24
C TYR A 111 -14.80 -9.96 -5.73
N THR A 112 -13.73 -10.46 -5.12
CA THR A 112 -13.45 -10.29 -3.69
C THR A 112 -12.48 -9.13 -3.49
N ASN A 113 -12.92 -8.13 -2.72
CA ASN A 113 -12.06 -7.04 -2.27
C ASN A 113 -11.81 -7.17 -0.77
N SER A 114 -10.60 -6.82 -0.34
CA SER A 114 -10.24 -6.81 1.08
C SER A 114 -9.52 -5.52 1.45
N ILE A 115 -9.70 -5.14 2.70
CA ILE A 115 -8.86 -4.15 3.38
C ILE A 115 -8.50 -4.69 4.77
N SER A 116 -7.38 -4.24 5.27
CA SER A 116 -6.94 -4.45 6.64
C SER A 116 -6.27 -3.17 7.13
N ASN A 117 -6.30 -2.97 8.43
CA ASN A 117 -5.55 -1.93 9.09
C ASN A 117 -4.90 -2.47 10.35
N VAL A 118 -3.69 -2.00 10.59
CA VAL A 118 -2.92 -2.22 11.80
C VAL A 118 -2.54 -0.84 12.32
N VAL A 119 -2.89 -0.55 13.56
CA VAL A 119 -2.47 0.65 14.26
C VAL A 119 -1.69 0.23 15.49
N GLU A 120 -0.42 0.59 15.55
CA GLU A 120 0.39 0.45 16.74
C GLU A 120 0.56 1.81 17.40
N ARG A 121 0.25 1.90 18.70
CA ARG A 121 0.52 3.08 19.51
C ARG A 121 1.62 2.73 20.49
N ILE A 122 2.70 3.49 20.43
CA ILE A 122 3.88 3.33 21.28
C ILE A 122 3.93 4.54 22.20
N GLU A 123 4.00 4.32 23.50
CA GLU A 123 4.38 5.34 24.48
C GLU A 123 5.59 4.81 25.26
N GLN A 124 6.71 5.50 25.13
CA GLN A 124 7.96 5.10 25.78
C GLN A 124 7.90 5.32 27.31
N PRO A 125 8.60 4.50 28.11
CA PRO A 125 9.46 3.38 27.70
C PRO A 125 8.75 2.02 27.57
N ASP A 126 7.53 1.86 28.09
CA ASP A 126 7.03 0.52 28.46
C ASP A 126 5.68 0.12 27.85
N SER A 127 5.07 0.93 26.98
CA SER A 127 3.76 0.57 26.41
C SER A 127 3.76 0.61 24.89
N SER A 128 3.44 -0.54 24.28
CA SER A 128 3.00 -0.63 22.90
C SER A 128 1.66 -1.36 22.86
N GLN A 129 0.70 -0.78 22.14
CA GLN A 129 -0.64 -1.33 21.96
C GLN A 129 -0.92 -1.48 20.47
N LEU A 130 -1.16 -2.73 20.04
CA LEU A 130 -1.49 -3.07 18.67
C LEU A 130 -3.00 -3.25 18.50
N TYR A 131 -3.57 -2.52 17.55
CA TYR A 131 -4.98 -2.59 17.17
C TYR A 131 -5.08 -3.08 15.73
N MET A 132 -5.78 -4.18 15.52
CA MET A 132 -5.94 -4.79 14.19
C MET A 132 -7.41 -4.83 13.80
N GLY A 133 -7.70 -4.48 12.56
CA GLY A 133 -9.04 -4.47 12.00
C GLY A 133 -9.00 -5.02 10.59
N ASP A 134 -9.81 -6.04 10.33
CA ASP A 134 -9.90 -6.66 9.02
C ASP A 134 -11.32 -6.55 8.46
N LYS A 135 -11.40 -6.41 7.14
CA LYS A 135 -12.67 -6.55 6.43
C LYS A 135 -12.46 -7.15 5.05
N VAL A 136 -13.10 -8.28 4.83
CA VAL A 136 -13.20 -8.95 3.52
C VAL A 136 -14.65 -8.92 3.08
N ARG A 137 -14.92 -8.53 1.83
CA ARG A 137 -16.29 -8.59 1.28
C ARG A 137 -16.33 -9.09 -0.16
N ASN A 138 -17.35 -9.91 -0.42
CA ASN A 138 -17.65 -10.53 -1.72
C ASN A 138 -18.91 -9.89 -2.37
N PHE A 139 -18.90 -8.56 -2.58
CA PHE A 139 -19.95 -7.82 -3.31
C PHE A 139 -19.44 -6.43 -3.77
N ASP A 140 -20.24 -5.65 -4.53
CA ASP A 140 -20.01 -4.32 -5.16
C ASP A 140 -19.37 -3.19 -4.32
N TRP A 141 -18.89 -3.50 -3.12
CA TRP A 141 -18.11 -2.58 -2.31
C TRP A 141 -16.73 -2.31 -2.95
N SER A 142 -16.53 -1.04 -3.29
CA SER A 142 -15.26 -0.53 -3.80
C SER A 142 -14.59 0.29 -2.71
N PRO A 143 -13.59 -0.25 -1.97
CA PRO A 143 -12.81 0.53 -1.03
C PRO A 143 -12.01 1.65 -1.70
N LEU A 144 -11.85 1.64 -3.02
CA LEU A 144 -11.16 2.69 -3.77
C LEU A 144 -12.14 3.46 -4.65
N SER A 145 -12.07 4.79 -4.58
CA SER A 145 -12.89 5.68 -5.39
C SER A 145 -12.12 6.94 -5.77
N ARG A 146 -12.58 7.67 -6.79
CA ARG A 146 -12.07 9.01 -7.12
C ARG A 146 -12.93 10.04 -6.42
N GLY A 147 -12.29 11.03 -5.78
CA GLY A 147 -13.00 12.09 -5.06
C GLY A 147 -12.23 13.40 -5.03
N SER A 148 -12.95 14.47 -4.74
CA SER A 148 -12.36 15.77 -4.47
C SER A 148 -11.80 15.79 -3.06
N VAL A 149 -10.52 16.14 -2.90
CA VAL A 149 -9.80 16.16 -1.64
C VAL A 149 -9.19 17.54 -1.46
N ALA A 150 -9.39 18.14 -0.28
CA ALA A 150 -8.75 19.40 0.07
C ALA A 150 -7.38 19.14 0.70
N VAL A 151 -6.29 19.41 -0.03
CA VAL A 151 -4.90 19.32 0.42
C VAL A 151 -4.32 20.73 0.47
N GLU A 152 -3.84 21.16 1.63
CA GLU A 152 -3.24 22.50 1.83
C GLU A 152 -4.12 23.67 1.34
N GLY A 153 -5.45 23.52 1.43
CA GLY A 153 -6.42 24.52 0.99
C GLY A 153 -6.71 24.51 -0.52
N LEU A 154 -6.07 23.63 -1.29
CA LEU A 154 -6.36 23.38 -2.70
C LEU A 154 -7.23 22.13 -2.85
N SER A 155 -8.13 22.15 -3.82
CA SER A 155 -9.00 21.00 -4.12
C SER A 155 -8.41 20.19 -5.28
N GLU A 156 -8.05 18.94 -5.03
CA GLU A 156 -7.48 18.02 -6.02
C GLU A 156 -8.39 16.79 -6.22
N ALA A 157 -8.41 16.22 -7.43
CA ALA A 157 -9.14 14.99 -7.71
C ALA A 157 -8.20 13.77 -7.49
N LEU A 158 -8.29 13.15 -6.32
CA LEU A 158 -7.40 12.06 -5.90
C LEU A 158 -8.14 10.73 -5.80
N TRP A 159 -7.38 9.64 -5.78
CA TRP A 159 -7.91 8.36 -5.32
C TRP A 159 -8.06 8.38 -3.81
N ILE A 160 -9.14 7.79 -3.29
CA ILE A 160 -9.44 7.69 -1.87
C ILE A 160 -9.64 6.20 -1.54
N ALA A 161 -8.80 5.68 -0.65
CA ALA A 161 -8.95 4.39 -0.01
C ALA A 161 -9.80 4.54 1.26
N ASP A 162 -10.94 3.86 1.31
CA ASP A 162 -11.89 3.87 2.42
C ASP A 162 -11.66 2.67 3.33
N HIS A 163 -10.93 2.94 4.43
CA HIS A 163 -10.66 1.99 5.50
C HIS A 163 -11.61 2.13 6.69
N GLU A 164 -12.64 2.99 6.63
CA GLU A 164 -13.54 3.34 7.75
C GLU A 164 -14.12 2.10 8.42
N THR A 165 -14.47 1.11 7.62
CA THR A 165 -15.14 -0.10 8.11
C THR A 165 -14.22 -1.17 8.69
N ALA A 166 -12.93 -1.19 8.32
CA ALA A 166 -11.96 -2.01 9.04
C ALA A 166 -11.50 -1.28 10.30
N TYR A 167 -11.35 0.04 10.22
CA TYR A 167 -11.09 0.92 11.35
C TYR A 167 -12.17 0.79 12.44
N SER A 168 -13.46 0.77 12.07
CA SER A 168 -14.54 0.55 13.05
C SER A 168 -14.48 -0.82 13.74
N ASN A 169 -13.87 -1.83 13.09
CA ASN A 169 -13.75 -3.18 13.62
C ASN A 169 -12.56 -3.36 14.58
N THR A 170 -11.66 -2.39 14.72
CA THR A 170 -10.51 -2.49 15.66
C THR A 170 -10.90 -2.39 17.13
N GLY A 171 -12.20 -2.26 17.45
CA GLY A 171 -12.70 -2.07 18.80
C GLY A 171 -12.69 -0.59 19.21
N SER A 172 -13.89 -0.02 19.31
CA SER A 172 -14.32 1.26 19.89
C SER A 172 -13.27 2.19 20.54
N SER A 173 -12.31 2.68 19.77
CA SER A 173 -11.52 3.86 20.10
C SER A 173 -11.77 4.89 19.01
N SER A 174 -12.57 5.91 19.31
CA SER A 174 -12.85 7.02 18.41
C SER A 174 -11.63 7.94 18.18
N SER A 175 -10.41 7.49 18.49
CA SER A 175 -9.22 8.36 18.54
C SER A 175 -7.87 7.66 18.26
N LEU A 176 -7.81 6.57 17.47
CA LEU A 176 -6.51 5.95 17.16
C LEU A 176 -5.59 6.91 16.40
N VAL A 177 -6.16 7.71 15.49
CA VAL A 177 -5.55 8.94 14.96
C VAL A 177 -6.59 10.05 15.05
N ALA A 178 -6.26 11.15 15.75
CA ALA A 178 -7.21 12.22 16.00
C ALA A 178 -7.69 12.88 14.70
N GLY A 179 -9.02 12.96 14.52
CA GLY A 179 -9.65 13.60 13.36
C GLY A 179 -9.70 12.73 12.09
N TRP A 180 -9.06 11.56 12.07
CA TRP A 180 -9.07 10.67 10.92
C TRP A 180 -10.42 9.96 10.77
N SER A 181 -11.01 10.03 9.57
CA SER A 181 -12.29 9.39 9.24
C SER A 181 -12.17 7.92 8.85
N GLY A 182 -10.95 7.36 8.81
CA GLY A 182 -10.69 6.06 8.22
C GLY A 182 -10.42 6.11 6.71
N LYS A 183 -10.39 7.30 6.08
CA LYS A 183 -10.12 7.47 4.64
C LYS A 183 -8.72 8.01 4.39
N VAL A 184 -8.12 7.58 3.29
CA VAL A 184 -6.78 8.02 2.87
C VAL A 184 -6.81 8.42 1.41
N ALA A 185 -6.39 9.65 1.11
CA ALA A 185 -6.17 10.07 -0.27
C ALA A 185 -4.77 9.67 -0.74
N LEU A 186 -4.65 9.29 -2.01
CA LEU A 186 -3.40 8.88 -2.63
C LEU A 186 -3.01 9.91 -3.68
N LYS A 187 -1.95 10.69 -3.41
CA LYS A 187 -1.37 11.63 -4.37
C LYS A 187 -0.15 11.00 -5.04
N PRO A 188 -0.08 10.91 -6.38
CA PRO A 188 1.07 10.31 -7.06
C PRO A 188 2.39 10.96 -6.61
N TYR A 189 3.38 10.13 -6.30
CA TYR A 189 4.70 10.58 -5.89
C TYR A 189 5.72 10.35 -7.02
N PRO A 190 6.58 11.34 -7.33
CA PRO A 190 7.59 11.20 -8.38
C PRO A 190 8.63 10.15 -8.00
N THR A 191 8.95 9.26 -8.94
CA THR A 191 9.96 8.21 -8.75
C THR A 191 11.09 8.39 -9.74
N GLN A 192 12.25 7.85 -9.40
CA GLN A 192 13.43 7.83 -10.26
C GLN A 192 13.84 6.38 -10.54
N ALA A 193 14.51 6.17 -11.68
CA ALA A 193 15.12 4.89 -11.97
C ALA A 193 16.22 4.61 -10.93
N LEU A 194 16.32 3.34 -10.51
CA LEU A 194 17.39 2.91 -9.61
C LEU A 194 18.73 2.91 -10.34
N ASP A 195 19.79 3.22 -9.60
CA ASP A 195 21.18 3.12 -10.04
C ASP A 195 21.94 2.03 -9.28
N SER A 196 23.19 1.80 -9.67
CA SER A 196 24.09 0.89 -8.94
C SER A 196 24.57 1.57 -7.66
N ARG A 197 24.18 1.06 -6.49
CA ARG A 197 24.44 1.72 -5.22
C ARG A 197 24.30 0.76 -4.03
N ASN A 198 24.94 1.13 -2.92
CA ASN A 198 24.69 0.56 -1.60
C ASN A 198 23.70 1.44 -0.81
N TRP A 199 22.86 0.76 -0.05
CA TRP A 199 21.82 1.37 0.76
C TRP A 199 21.91 0.81 2.17
N SER A 200 21.66 1.63 3.17
CA SER A 200 21.61 1.21 4.57
C SER A 200 20.46 1.90 5.27
N ASP A 201 20.08 1.33 6.40
CA ASP A 201 19.35 2.07 7.42
C ASP A 201 20.25 3.18 7.98
N ASP A 202 19.76 4.42 8.12
CA ASP A 202 20.59 5.60 8.43
C ASP A 202 21.26 5.52 9.82
N ASP A 203 20.70 4.70 10.72
CA ASP A 203 21.24 4.52 12.07
C ASP A 203 22.43 3.54 12.14
N GLY A 204 22.72 2.81 11.04
CA GLY A 204 23.79 1.79 11.02
C GLY A 204 23.60 0.69 12.05
N ASP A 205 22.42 0.61 12.66
CA ASP A 205 22.10 -0.31 13.73
C ASP A 205 21.69 -1.65 13.11
N ASN A 206 22.32 -2.73 13.57
CA ASN A 206 22.02 -4.08 13.05
C ASN A 206 20.68 -4.62 13.59
N ALA A 207 19.89 -3.76 14.24
CA ALA A 207 18.64 -4.08 14.94
C ALA A 207 17.42 -4.19 14.01
N THR A 208 17.56 -3.83 12.72
CA THR A 208 16.43 -3.75 11.79
C THR A 208 16.27 -5.00 10.92
N LEU A 209 15.05 -5.18 10.41
CA LEU A 209 14.66 -6.37 9.63
C LEU A 209 15.52 -6.54 8.38
N VAL A 210 15.90 -5.42 7.74
CA VAL A 210 16.83 -5.35 6.62
C VAL A 210 17.82 -4.24 6.93
N SER A 211 19.08 -4.58 7.19
CA SER A 211 20.09 -3.59 7.58
C SER A 211 20.70 -2.85 6.38
N SER A 212 20.78 -3.53 5.24
CA SER A 212 21.36 -2.96 4.03
C SER A 212 20.87 -3.64 2.77
N ALA A 213 20.98 -2.92 1.66
CA ALA A 213 20.71 -3.41 0.33
C ALA A 213 21.81 -2.99 -0.64
N GLU A 214 21.98 -3.77 -1.70
CA GLU A 214 22.84 -3.44 -2.82
C GLU A 214 22.03 -3.55 -4.10
N THR A 215 22.04 -2.49 -4.90
CA THR A 215 21.51 -2.50 -6.26
C THR A 215 22.66 -2.47 -7.26
N THR A 216 22.55 -3.26 -8.32
CA THR A 216 23.46 -3.19 -9.47
C THR A 216 22.64 -3.11 -10.74
N VAL A 217 22.85 -2.07 -11.54
CA VAL A 217 22.19 -1.89 -12.84
C VAL A 217 23.20 -2.06 -13.96
N ASN A 218 22.95 -3.03 -14.85
CA ASN A 218 23.79 -3.29 -16.01
C ASN A 218 22.93 -3.67 -17.22
N GLY A 219 23.05 -2.92 -18.31
CA GLY A 219 22.35 -3.25 -19.57
C GLY A 219 20.82 -3.30 -19.46
N GLY A 220 20.22 -2.59 -18.50
CA GLY A 220 18.78 -2.62 -18.22
C GLY A 220 18.33 -3.73 -17.26
N GLU A 221 19.25 -4.62 -16.83
CA GLU A 221 19.00 -5.56 -15.74
C GLU A 221 19.27 -4.88 -14.40
N LEU A 222 18.39 -5.09 -13.42
CA LEU A 222 18.55 -4.68 -12.03
C LEU A 222 18.78 -5.92 -11.17
N HIS A 223 19.94 -6.00 -10.53
CA HIS A 223 20.22 -6.91 -9.44
C HIS A 223 19.91 -6.23 -8.11
N LEU A 224 19.27 -6.95 -7.19
CA LEU A 224 19.06 -6.52 -5.81
C LEU A 224 19.54 -7.61 -4.87
N ALA A 225 20.24 -7.19 -3.83
CA ALA A 225 20.58 -8.05 -2.72
C ALA A 225 20.27 -7.38 -1.38
N LEU A 226 19.60 -8.11 -0.49
CA LEU A 226 19.17 -7.64 0.83
C LEU A 226 19.92 -8.41 1.93
N ALA A 227 20.54 -7.71 2.86
CA ALA A 227 21.13 -8.30 4.04
C ALA A 227 20.11 -8.33 5.18
N LEU A 228 19.82 -9.53 5.70
CA LEU A 228 18.95 -9.75 6.85
C LEU A 228 19.79 -10.34 7.98
N PRO A 229 20.58 -9.53 8.70
CA PRO A 229 21.56 -10.01 9.65
C PRO A 229 20.93 -10.81 10.80
N HIS A 230 19.76 -10.38 11.28
CA HIS A 230 19.00 -11.10 12.30
C HIS A 230 18.50 -12.47 11.84
N ALA A 231 18.17 -12.61 10.56
CA ALA A 231 17.82 -13.90 9.98
C ALA A 231 19.05 -14.71 9.53
N GLY A 232 20.27 -14.16 9.67
CA GLY A 232 21.52 -14.80 9.30
C GLY A 232 21.62 -15.13 7.81
N CYS A 233 20.97 -14.36 6.94
CA CYS A 233 20.90 -14.65 5.51
C CYS A 233 21.04 -13.41 4.63
N ARG A 234 21.21 -13.65 3.33
CA ARG A 234 21.16 -12.64 2.27
C ARG A 234 20.21 -13.12 1.19
N LEU A 235 19.30 -12.26 0.77
CA LEU A 235 18.34 -12.54 -0.30
C LEU A 235 18.78 -11.84 -1.57
N GLU A 236 18.84 -12.55 -2.69
CA GLU A 236 19.32 -11.99 -3.95
C GLU A 236 18.41 -12.33 -5.12
N GLY A 237 18.27 -11.41 -6.07
CA GLY A 237 17.45 -11.59 -7.25
C GLY A 237 17.71 -10.59 -8.35
N ARG A 238 17.11 -10.84 -9.51
CA ARG A 238 17.21 -10.00 -10.71
C ARG A 238 15.84 -9.61 -11.22
N GLY A 239 15.76 -8.43 -11.81
CA GLY A 239 14.59 -7.87 -12.46
C GLY A 239 15.00 -6.95 -13.60
N GLN A 240 14.01 -6.30 -14.20
CA GLN A 240 14.24 -5.26 -15.21
C GLN A 240 14.30 -3.91 -14.50
N ALA A 241 15.31 -3.11 -14.83
CA ALA A 241 15.40 -1.72 -14.39
C ALA A 241 14.42 -0.87 -15.23
N GLY A 242 13.63 -0.05 -14.55
CA GLY A 242 12.69 0.87 -15.17
C GLY A 242 12.34 2.04 -14.26
N SER A 243 11.51 2.94 -14.78
CA SER A 243 10.88 3.99 -13.98
C SER A 243 9.74 3.41 -13.14
N GLY A 244 9.66 3.78 -11.85
CA GLY A 244 8.62 3.31 -10.94
C GLY A 244 8.96 1.99 -10.25
N LEU A 245 7.97 1.13 -10.05
CA LEU A 245 8.10 -0.13 -9.32
C LEU A 245 8.80 -1.21 -10.17
N ASN A 246 9.94 -1.69 -9.70
CA ASN A 246 10.71 -2.75 -10.31
C ASN A 246 10.42 -4.07 -9.59
N ARG A 247 9.81 -5.04 -10.29
CA ARG A 247 9.52 -6.36 -9.72
C ARG A 247 10.78 -7.20 -9.70
N ILE A 248 11.13 -7.73 -8.54
CA ILE A 248 12.28 -8.63 -8.34
C ILE A 248 11.81 -9.86 -7.58
N VAL A 249 12.23 -11.05 -8.02
CA VAL A 249 12.04 -12.29 -7.27
C VAL A 249 13.37 -12.63 -6.63
N LEU A 250 13.43 -12.47 -5.31
CA LEU A 250 14.58 -12.83 -4.51
C LEU A 250 14.56 -14.32 -4.20
N SER A 251 15.74 -14.89 -3.99
CA SER A 251 15.97 -16.29 -3.63
C SER A 251 16.72 -16.41 -2.30
N GLY A 252 16.67 -17.60 -1.68
CA GLY A 252 17.36 -17.88 -0.42
C GLY A 252 16.51 -17.69 0.84
N LEU A 253 15.19 -17.51 0.72
CA LEU A 253 14.29 -17.28 1.85
C LEU A 253 14.27 -18.45 2.85
N GLN A 254 14.43 -19.69 2.39
CA GLN A 254 14.49 -20.88 3.27
C GLN A 254 15.79 -20.99 4.06
N GLN A 255 16.84 -20.26 3.65
CA GLN A 255 18.12 -20.21 4.36
C GLN A 255 18.06 -19.23 5.54
N CYS A 256 17.07 -18.34 5.55
CA CYS A 256 16.83 -17.37 6.60
C CYS A 256 16.20 -18.01 7.84
N ARG A 257 16.73 -17.68 9.01
CA ARG A 257 16.24 -18.16 10.31
C ARG A 257 15.45 -17.08 11.01
N PHE A 258 14.13 -17.20 10.94
CA PHE A 258 13.21 -16.32 11.66
C PHE A 258 12.80 -16.95 13.02
N ASP A 259 13.78 -17.44 13.79
CA ASP A 259 13.56 -18.15 15.05
C ASP A 259 13.35 -17.16 16.21
N TYR A 260 12.13 -17.13 16.74
CA TYR A 260 11.65 -16.12 17.68
C TYR A 260 11.18 -16.73 19.00
N TYR A 261 11.97 -17.59 19.64
CA TYR A 261 11.52 -18.22 20.87
C TYR A 261 11.80 -17.40 22.14
N ASP A 262 12.87 -16.60 22.20
CA ASP A 262 13.21 -15.88 23.44
C ASP A 262 13.83 -14.48 23.29
N ASN A 263 14.17 -14.02 22.08
CA ASN A 263 14.84 -12.71 21.92
C ASN A 263 13.93 -11.66 21.28
N THR A 264 13.26 -10.88 22.12
CA THR A 264 12.45 -9.73 21.68
C THR A 264 13.30 -8.53 21.26
N SER A 265 14.63 -8.58 21.36
CA SER A 265 15.53 -7.49 20.98
C SER A 265 15.79 -7.37 19.47
N LEU A 266 15.12 -8.18 18.63
CA LEU A 266 15.34 -8.26 17.18
C LEU A 266 14.37 -7.41 16.36
N VAL A 267 13.37 -6.83 17.02
CA VAL A 267 12.37 -5.91 16.43
C VAL A 267 11.98 -4.91 17.48
N GLU A 268 11.77 -3.67 17.03
CA GLU A 268 11.45 -2.55 17.91
C GLU A 268 9.93 -2.43 18.12
N THR A 269 9.15 -2.97 17.18
CA THR A 269 7.69 -2.78 17.13
C THR A 269 6.93 -4.11 16.98
N ASN A 270 5.67 -4.12 17.43
CA ASN A 270 4.78 -5.26 17.20
C ASN A 270 4.38 -5.40 15.73
N LEU A 271 4.37 -4.31 14.96
CA LEU A 271 4.19 -4.30 13.52
C LEU A 271 5.32 -5.07 12.82
N GLU A 272 6.57 -4.75 13.13
CA GLU A 272 7.73 -5.50 12.60
C GLU A 272 7.72 -6.97 13.02
N ARG A 273 7.33 -7.26 14.27
CA ARG A 273 7.12 -8.63 14.72
C ARG A 273 6.10 -9.35 13.82
N SER A 274 5.02 -8.68 13.41
CA SER A 274 4.02 -9.27 12.51
C SER A 274 4.59 -9.59 11.12
N TRP A 275 5.47 -8.73 10.60
CA TRP A 275 6.16 -8.94 9.33
C TRP A 275 7.16 -10.10 9.41
N LEU A 276 7.95 -10.18 10.50
CA LEU A 276 8.84 -11.29 10.76
C LEU A 276 8.11 -12.64 10.79
N LEU A 277 6.98 -12.70 11.51
CA LEU A 277 6.17 -13.92 11.58
C LEU A 277 5.63 -14.31 10.20
N ALA A 278 5.23 -13.33 9.39
CA ALA A 278 4.79 -13.57 8.02
C ALA A 278 5.94 -14.07 7.12
N LEU A 279 7.15 -13.50 7.23
CA LEU A 279 8.34 -13.99 6.53
C LEU A 279 8.67 -15.43 6.92
N ARG A 280 8.63 -15.74 8.23
CA ARG A 280 8.85 -17.09 8.74
C ARG A 280 7.87 -18.09 8.12
N ASP A 281 6.58 -17.74 8.09
CA ASP A 281 5.55 -18.64 7.60
C ASP A 281 5.60 -18.78 6.07
N LEU A 282 6.09 -17.76 5.35
CA LEU A 282 6.37 -17.81 3.92
C LEU A 282 7.60 -18.68 3.62
N ALA A 283 8.68 -18.53 4.39
CA ALA A 283 9.92 -19.32 4.24
C ALA A 283 9.65 -20.83 4.36
N LYS A 284 8.71 -21.26 5.23
CA LYS A 284 8.30 -22.66 5.34
C LYS A 284 7.67 -23.23 4.06
N GLN A 285 7.13 -22.37 3.18
CA GLN A 285 6.36 -22.77 2.01
C GLN A 285 7.14 -22.61 0.70
N GLN A 286 8.04 -21.63 0.63
CA GLN A 286 8.78 -21.30 -0.59
C GLN A 286 10.14 -20.67 -0.29
N ASP A 287 11.09 -20.85 -1.21
CA ASP A 287 12.44 -20.28 -1.12
C ASP A 287 12.58 -18.90 -1.80
N SER A 288 11.49 -18.40 -2.40
CA SER A 288 11.47 -17.14 -3.12
C SER A 288 10.66 -16.06 -2.42
N LEU A 289 11.05 -14.80 -2.58
CA LEU A 289 10.32 -13.62 -2.10
C LEU A 289 10.10 -12.63 -3.26
N THR A 290 8.85 -12.31 -3.59
CA THR A 290 8.57 -11.25 -4.58
C THR A 290 8.58 -9.90 -3.87
N VAL A 291 9.43 -9.00 -4.34
CA VAL A 291 9.54 -7.63 -3.86
C VAL A 291 9.35 -6.65 -5.01
N TYR A 292 8.95 -5.42 -4.68
CA TYR A 292 8.92 -4.30 -5.61
C TYR A 292 9.81 -3.19 -5.08
N THR A 293 10.77 -2.76 -5.89
CA THR A 293 11.72 -1.72 -5.49
C THR A 293 11.58 -0.46 -6.33
N VAL A 294 11.88 0.67 -5.73
CA VAL A 294 11.71 1.98 -6.35
C VAL A 294 12.75 2.96 -5.83
N GLY A 295 13.25 3.83 -6.71
CA GLY A 295 14.07 4.96 -6.31
C GLY A 295 13.20 6.19 -6.09
N PHE A 296 13.46 6.93 -5.02
CA PHE A 296 12.89 8.26 -4.80
C PHE A 296 13.91 9.18 -4.10
N GLN A 297 13.51 10.40 -3.76
CA GLN A 297 14.37 11.34 -3.04
C GLN A 297 13.67 11.78 -1.75
N ASP A 298 14.42 11.96 -0.66
CA ASP A 298 13.90 12.63 0.53
C ASP A 298 13.71 14.14 0.27
N ASP A 299 13.20 14.86 1.27
CA ASP A 299 12.97 16.32 1.19
C ASP A 299 14.26 17.13 0.99
N LYS A 300 15.43 16.53 1.25
CA LYS A 300 16.76 17.12 1.06
C LYS A 300 17.38 16.74 -0.29
N GLY A 301 16.69 15.95 -1.11
CA GLY A 301 17.19 15.44 -2.40
C GLY A 301 18.13 14.24 -2.28
N LYS A 302 18.29 13.64 -1.10
CA LYS A 302 19.07 12.41 -0.89
C LYS A 302 18.33 11.24 -1.55
N PRO A 303 18.98 10.43 -2.39
CA PRO A 303 18.35 9.26 -2.98
C PRO A 303 18.00 8.21 -1.93
N MET A 304 16.78 7.68 -2.05
CA MET A 304 16.21 6.64 -1.20
C MET A 304 15.83 5.43 -2.05
N LEU A 305 15.95 4.24 -1.45
CA LEU A 305 15.44 2.99 -1.98
C LEU A 305 14.20 2.58 -1.19
N GLY A 306 13.05 2.50 -1.84
CA GLY A 306 11.83 1.91 -1.27
C GLY A 306 11.72 0.44 -1.65
N ILE A 307 11.29 -0.40 -0.71
CA ILE A 307 11.03 -1.82 -0.91
C ILE A 307 9.64 -2.14 -0.36
N GLY A 308 8.76 -2.61 -1.23
CA GLY A 308 7.43 -3.12 -0.85
C GLY A 308 7.32 -4.62 -1.06
N VAL A 309 6.77 -5.33 -0.08
CA VAL A 309 6.61 -6.79 -0.11
C VAL A 309 5.13 -7.15 0.15
N PRO A 310 4.31 -7.26 -0.91
CA PRO A 310 2.86 -7.39 -0.76
C PRO A 310 2.45 -8.67 -0.02
N ASP A 311 3.18 -9.77 -0.23
CA ASP A 311 2.86 -11.08 0.36
C ASP A 311 3.24 -11.20 1.85
N VAL A 312 3.97 -10.21 2.38
CA VAL A 312 4.42 -10.18 3.78
C VAL A 312 3.62 -9.10 4.52
N LYS A 313 2.30 -9.28 4.60
CA LYS A 313 1.39 -8.37 5.32
C LYS A 313 1.56 -6.91 4.91
N GLY A 314 1.91 -6.64 3.65
CA GLY A 314 2.15 -5.29 3.15
C GLY A 314 3.37 -4.58 3.74
N LEU A 315 4.41 -5.34 4.15
CA LEU A 315 5.71 -4.82 4.60
C LEU A 315 6.21 -3.76 3.62
N VAL A 316 6.62 -2.62 4.17
CA VAL A 316 7.30 -1.55 3.46
C VAL A 316 8.52 -1.13 4.23
N LEU A 317 9.62 -0.91 3.52
CA LEU A 317 10.88 -0.42 4.05
C LEU A 317 11.39 0.67 3.11
N ASP A 318 12.13 1.61 3.66
CA ASP A 318 13.03 2.50 2.94
C ASP A 318 14.46 2.37 3.46
N LEU A 319 15.42 2.67 2.59
CA LEU A 319 16.83 2.64 2.91
C LEU A 319 17.49 3.86 2.28
N ASP A 320 18.40 4.45 3.03
CA ASP A 320 19.18 5.59 2.65
C ASP A 320 20.36 5.20 1.77
N SER A 321 20.72 6.07 0.82
CA SER A 321 21.98 5.87 0.10
C SER A 321 23.18 6.04 1.04
N THR A 322 24.06 5.05 1.09
CA THR A 322 25.38 5.19 1.71
C THR A 322 26.32 5.94 0.77
N GLN A 323 27.15 6.85 1.30
CA GLN A 323 28.26 7.47 0.55
C GLN A 323 29.42 6.49 0.31
#